data_AF-A0A8J4X1E3-F1
#
_entry.id   AF-A0A8J4X1E3-F1
#
_cell.length_a   1.000
_cell.length_b   1.000
_cell.length_c   1.000
_cell.angle_alpha   90.00
_cell.angle_beta   90.00
_cell.angle_gamma   90.00
#
_symmetry.space_group_name_H-M   'P 1'
#
loop_
_entity.id
_entity.type
_entity.pdbx_description
1 polymer ?
#
loop_
_entity_poly.entity_id
_entity_poly.type
_entity_poly.pdbx_seq_one_letter_code
_entity_poly.pdbx_strand_id
1 'polypeptide(L)'
;MCNCDLILASWGKVEGNLAGFGGEVLTRLFTEHPDTKKLFPKFVGIPCGELAGNAAIADHGKTVLTKLGEILKAKGSNEIIKPLATTHANKHKIALNNFK
;
A
#
# COMPACT_ATOMS: atom_id res chain seq x y z
N MET A 1 16.03 -2.96 20.71
CA MET A 1 15.05 -2.16 19.93
C MET A 1 14.02 -3.12 19.37
N CYS A 2 12.74 -2.82 19.46
CA CYS A 2 11.72 -3.62 18.78
C CYS A 2 11.87 -3.41 17.27
N ASN A 3 11.57 -4.42 16.44
CA ASN A 3 11.66 -4.29 14.98
C ASN A 3 10.85 -3.10 14.44
N CYS A 4 9.74 -2.74 15.09
CA CYS A 4 8.96 -1.57 14.73
C CYS A 4 9.74 -0.26 14.92
N ASP A 5 10.62 -0.15 15.93
CA ASP A 5 11.39 1.07 16.19
C ASP A 5 12.42 1.33 15.08
N LEU A 6 13.03 0.27 14.54
CA LEU A 6 13.95 0.37 13.41
C LEU A 6 13.25 0.84 12.13
N ILE A 7 12.04 0.32 11.87
CA ILE A 7 11.24 0.75 10.72
C ILE A 7 10.81 2.21 10.90
N LEU A 8 10.32 2.58 12.09
CA LEU A 8 9.86 3.94 12.39
C LEU A 8 10.97 5.00 12.25
N ALA A 9 12.23 4.64 12.53
CA ALA A 9 13.37 5.54 12.34
C ALA A 9 13.55 5.99 10.88
N SER A 10 13.19 5.15 9.91
CA SER A 10 13.22 5.50 8.48
C SER A 10 11.86 6.01 7.97
N TRP A 11 10.77 5.66 8.65
CA TRP A 11 9.41 5.95 8.23
C TRP A 11 9.11 7.45 8.10
N GLY A 12 9.74 8.31 8.90
CA GLY A 12 9.57 9.77 8.79
C GLY A 12 9.89 10.33 7.39
N LYS A 13 10.82 9.71 6.66
CA LYS A 13 11.13 10.09 5.27
C LYS A 13 9.97 9.73 4.32
N VAL A 14 9.33 8.59 4.56
CA VAL A 14 8.17 8.12 3.79
C VAL A 14 6.96 9.02 4.07
N GLU A 15 6.73 9.39 5.33
CA GLU A 15 5.63 10.30 5.70
C GLU A 15 5.77 11.69 5.09
N GLY A 16 7.00 12.16 4.86
CA GLY A 16 7.28 13.41 4.16
C GLY A 16 6.85 13.42 2.67
N ASN A 17 6.63 12.25 2.06
CA ASN A 17 6.20 12.15 0.66
C ASN A 17 5.34 10.89 0.39
N LEU A 18 4.23 10.73 1.11
CA LEU A 18 3.37 9.54 0.99
C LEU A 18 2.80 9.33 -0.41
N ALA A 19 2.50 10.40 -1.15
CA ALA A 19 1.96 10.29 -2.51
C ALA A 19 3.03 9.82 -3.51
N GLY A 20 4.24 10.38 -3.44
CA GLY A 20 5.35 9.97 -4.30
C GLY A 20 5.74 8.51 -4.06
N PHE A 21 6.08 8.17 -2.81
CA PHE A 21 6.44 6.79 -2.47
C PHE A 21 5.29 5.81 -2.65
N GLY A 22 4.05 6.23 -2.35
CA GLY A 22 2.87 5.39 -2.57
C GLY A 22 2.65 5.08 -4.05
N GLY A 23 2.84 6.07 -4.91
CA GLY A 23 2.82 5.91 -6.36
C GLY A 23 3.89 4.91 -6.81
N GLU A 24 5.15 5.12 -6.40
CA GLU A 24 6.26 4.21 -6.73
C GLU A 24 6.00 2.76 -6.30
N VAL A 25 5.48 2.55 -5.09
CA VAL A 25 5.14 1.22 -4.58
C VAL A 25 4.10 0.53 -5.47
N LEU A 26 2.99 1.21 -5.80
CA LEU A 26 1.95 0.60 -6.63
C LEU A 26 2.36 0.46 -8.09
N THR A 27 3.10 1.42 -8.65
CA THR A 27 3.69 1.30 -9.99
C THR A 27 4.58 0.06 -10.05
N ARG A 28 5.50 -0.10 -9.10
CA ARG A 28 6.40 -1.27 -9.04
C ARG A 28 5.62 -2.57 -8.88
N LEU A 29 4.63 -2.61 -7.98
CA LEU A 29 3.75 -3.77 -7.79
C LEU A 29 3.06 -4.19 -9.10
N PHE A 30 2.50 -3.24 -9.85
CA PHE A 30 1.82 -3.52 -11.11
C PHE A 30 2.78 -3.86 -12.27
N THR A 31 4.02 -3.37 -12.23
CA THR A 31 5.05 -3.71 -13.21
C THR A 31 5.63 -5.10 -12.96
N GLU A 32 6.00 -5.42 -11.73
CA GLU A 32 6.66 -6.69 -11.37
C GLU A 32 5.65 -7.84 -11.17
N HIS A 33 4.42 -7.52 -10.76
CA HIS A 33 3.35 -8.49 -10.54
C HIS A 33 2.06 -8.03 -11.24
N PRO A 34 2.01 -8.08 -12.59
CA PRO A 34 0.90 -7.49 -13.36
C PRO A 34 -0.49 -8.07 -13.05
N ASP A 35 -0.56 -9.30 -12.54
CA ASP A 35 -1.82 -9.90 -12.09
C ASP A 35 -2.45 -9.16 -10.90
N THR A 36 -1.64 -8.52 -10.06
CA THR A 36 -2.14 -7.75 -8.90
C THR A 36 -2.94 -6.54 -9.33
N LYS A 37 -2.63 -5.94 -10.50
CA LYS A 37 -3.35 -4.80 -11.05
C LYS A 37 -4.82 -5.13 -11.35
N LYS A 38 -5.12 -6.39 -11.71
CA LYS A 38 -6.49 -6.88 -11.94
C LYS A 38 -7.37 -6.79 -10.68
N LEU A 39 -6.74 -6.78 -9.50
CA LEU A 39 -7.41 -6.62 -8.21
C LEU A 39 -7.86 -5.17 -7.95
N PHE A 40 -7.46 -4.22 -8.80
CA PHE A 40 -7.82 -2.80 -8.72
C PHE A 40 -8.65 -2.40 -9.94
N PRO A 41 -9.98 -2.59 -9.93
CA PRO A 41 -10.86 -2.27 -11.08
C PRO A 41 -10.73 -0.84 -11.60
N LYS A 42 -10.34 0.11 -10.74
CA LYS A 42 -10.11 1.50 -11.13
C LYS A 42 -8.86 1.70 -12.00
N PHE A 43 -7.90 0.79 -11.93
CA PHE A 43 -6.59 0.95 -12.56
C PHE A 43 -6.34 0.00 -13.73
N VAL A 44 -7.14 -1.06 -13.89
CA VAL A 44 -6.93 -2.10 -14.92
C VAL A 44 -6.72 -1.54 -16.33
N GLY A 45 -7.40 -0.44 -16.69
CA GLY A 45 -7.31 0.20 -18.00
C GLY A 45 -6.08 1.07 -18.23
N ILE A 46 -5.30 1.40 -17.20
CA ILE A 46 -4.13 2.29 -17.32
C ILE A 46 -2.97 1.55 -17.98
N PRO A 47 -2.42 1.98 -19.13
CA PRO A 47 -1.28 1.30 -19.75
C PRO A 47 -0.06 1.24 -18.82
N CYS A 48 0.81 0.22 -18.96
CA CYS A 48 2.00 0.07 -18.11
C CYS A 48 2.92 1.30 -18.15
N GLY A 49 3.10 1.88 -19.35
CA GLY A 49 3.88 3.11 -19.54
C GLY A 49 3.29 4.37 -18.92
N GLU A 50 2.04 4.32 -18.44
CA GLU A 50 1.33 5.43 -17.81
C GLU A 50 1.09 5.21 -16.31
N LEU A 51 1.64 4.15 -15.72
CA LEU A 51 1.50 3.89 -14.29
C LEU A 51 2.30 4.91 -13.46
N ALA A 52 3.54 5.18 -13.88
CA ALA A 52 4.40 6.16 -13.23
C ALA A 52 3.84 7.58 -13.45
N GLY A 53 3.75 8.36 -12.37
CA GLY A 53 3.21 9.72 -12.43
C GLY A 53 1.67 9.81 -12.50
N ASN A 54 0.94 8.68 -12.51
CA ASN A 54 -0.51 8.70 -12.46
C ASN A 54 -1.02 9.16 -11.08
N ALA A 55 -1.72 10.29 -11.04
CA ALA A 55 -2.21 10.89 -9.80
C ALA A 55 -3.15 9.97 -9.01
N ALA A 56 -4.03 9.23 -9.69
CA ALA A 56 -4.97 8.33 -9.02
C ALA A 56 -4.27 7.12 -8.37
N ILE A 57 -3.20 6.63 -8.99
CA ILE A 57 -2.34 5.59 -8.39
C ILE A 57 -1.59 6.17 -7.18
N ALA A 58 -1.02 7.36 -7.31
CA ALA A 58 -0.32 8.04 -6.20
C ALA A 58 -1.25 8.28 -4.99
N ASP A 59 -2.47 8.73 -5.22
CA ASP A 59 -3.47 8.95 -4.16
C ASP A 59 -3.89 7.64 -3.47
N HIS A 60 -4.01 6.55 -4.22
CA HIS A 60 -4.30 5.25 -3.64
C HIS A 60 -3.11 4.70 -2.85
N GLY A 61 -1.90 4.85 -3.39
CA GLY A 61 -0.66 4.50 -2.70
C GLY A 61 -0.49 5.28 -1.40
N LYS A 62 -0.81 6.58 -1.39
CA LYS A 62 -0.86 7.40 -0.17
C LYS A 62 -1.80 6.82 0.86
N THR A 63 -2.98 6.34 0.45
CA THR A 63 -3.95 5.70 1.36
C THR A 63 -3.36 4.44 2.00
N VAL A 64 -2.72 3.58 1.21
CA VAL A 64 -2.05 2.36 1.69
C VAL A 64 -0.93 2.70 2.69
N LEU A 65 -0.02 3.61 2.32
CA LEU A 65 1.11 3.97 3.18
C LEU A 65 0.67 4.71 4.45
N THR A 66 -0.36 5.56 4.38
CA THR A 66 -0.91 6.21 5.59
C THR A 66 -1.36 5.15 6.60
N LYS A 67 -2.10 4.14 6.13
CA LYS A 67 -2.61 3.08 7.00
C LYS A 67 -1.50 2.16 7.53
N LEU A 68 -0.48 1.88 6.71
CA LEU A 68 0.70 1.14 7.15
C LEU A 68 1.46 1.90 8.25
N GLY A 69 1.60 3.23 8.11
CA GLY A 69 2.21 4.08 9.13
C GLY A 69 1.46 4.04 10.47
N GLU A 70 0.13 4.07 10.44
CA GLU A 70 -0.71 3.91 11.63
C GLU A 70 -0.46 2.54 12.32
N ILE A 71 -0.38 1.46 11.54
CA ILE A 71 -0.08 0.10 12.06
C ILE A 71 1.30 0.05 12.72
N LEU A 72 2.32 0.60 12.07
CA LEU A 72 3.69 0.65 12.61
C LEU A 72 3.75 1.43 13.92
N LYS A 73 3.06 2.57 14.00
CA LYS A 73 2.96 3.41 15.21
C LYS A 73 2.18 2.73 16.34
N ALA A 74 1.28 1.81 16.02
CA ALA A 74 0.54 1.01 16.99
C ALA A 74 1.33 -0.17 17.58
N LYS A 75 2.57 -0.40 17.11
CA LYS A 75 3.58 -1.30 17.70
C LYS A 75 3.05 -2.67 18.17
N GLY A 76 2.30 -3.35 17.31
CA GLY A 76 1.78 -4.70 17.57
C GLY A 76 0.34 -4.77 18.09
N SER A 77 -0.35 -3.63 18.23
CA SER A 77 -1.80 -3.65 18.45
C SER A 77 -2.55 -4.08 17.18
N ASN A 78 -3.39 -5.12 17.31
CA ASN A 78 -4.15 -5.68 16.20
C ASN A 78 -5.45 -4.93 15.89
N GLU A 79 -5.86 -3.96 16.71
CA GLU A 79 -7.14 -3.26 16.53
C GLU A 79 -7.22 -2.50 15.20
N ILE A 80 -6.10 -1.94 14.74
CA ILE A 80 -6.03 -1.24 13.44
C ILE A 80 -6.10 -2.23 12.27
N ILE A 81 -5.67 -3.48 12.46
CA ILE A 81 -5.60 -4.50 11.40
C ILE A 81 -6.98 -5.13 11.15
N LYS A 82 -7.81 -5.32 12.19
CA LYS A 82 -9.14 -5.95 12.07
C LYS A 82 -10.00 -5.38 10.92
N PRO A 83 -10.27 -4.06 10.84
CA PRO A 83 -11.09 -3.52 9.75
C PRO A 83 -10.44 -3.68 8.37
N LEU A 84 -9.10 -3.67 8.29
CA LEU A 84 -8.38 -3.93 7.04
C LEU A 84 -8.56 -5.38 6.60
N ALA A 85 -8.36 -6.33 7.51
CA ALA A 85 -8.56 -7.75 7.23
C ALA A 85 -9.99 -8.03 6.76
N THR A 86 -10.99 -7.46 7.42
CA THR A 86 -12.40 -7.61 7.02
C THR A 86 -12.65 -7.09 5.61
N THR A 87 -12.18 -5.88 5.28
CA THR A 87 -12.43 -5.29 3.95
C THR A 87 -11.66 -6.04 2.85
N HIS A 88 -10.39 -6.39 3.08
CA HIS A 88 -9.59 -7.08 2.08
C HIS A 88 -10.06 -8.51 1.82
N ALA A 89 -10.51 -9.23 2.86
CA ALA A 89 -11.08 -10.57 2.69
C ALA A 89 -12.48 -10.55 2.06
N ASN A 90 -13.38 -9.69 2.56
CA ASN A 90 -14.80 -9.81 2.24
C ASN A 90 -15.24 -8.92 1.08
N LYS A 91 -14.63 -7.74 0.91
CA LYS A 91 -15.01 -6.77 -0.12
C LYS A 91 -14.08 -6.82 -1.32
N HIS A 92 -12.78 -6.71 -1.09
CA HIS A 92 -11.78 -6.64 -2.16
C HIS A 92 -11.33 -8.01 -2.66
N LYS A 93 -11.62 -9.08 -1.90
CA LYS A 93 -11.30 -10.48 -2.23
C LYS A 93 -9.80 -10.69 -2.51
N ILE A 94 -8.95 -10.08 -1.69
CA ILE A 94 -7.49 -10.13 -1.84
C ILE A 94 -6.94 -11.36 -1.13
N ALA A 95 -6.29 -12.24 -1.89
CA ALA A 95 -5.60 -13.40 -1.33
C ALA A 95 -4.32 -12.98 -0.58
N LEU A 96 -3.95 -13.73 0.45
CA LEU A 96 -2.81 -13.41 1.35
C LEU A 96 -1.47 -13.29 0.63
N ASN A 97 -1.29 -13.96 -0.51
CA ASN A 97 -0.05 -13.86 -1.29
C ASN A 97 0.22 -12.44 -1.82
N ASN A 98 -0.80 -11.60 -1.99
CA ASN A 98 -0.64 -10.23 -2.49
C ASN A 98 -0.15 -9.23 -1.42
N PHE A 99 0.07 -9.68 -0.18
CA PHE A 99 0.62 -8.88 0.92
C PHE A 99 2.06 -9.27 1.29
N LYS A 100 2.66 -10.23 0.57
CA LYS A 100 4.00 -10.75 0.86
C LYS A 100 5.11 -9.92 0.21
#